data_AF-A0A9W9EI96-F1
#
_entry.id   AF-A0A9W9EI96-F1
#
_cell.length_a   1.000
_cell.length_b   1.000
_cell.length_c   1.000
_cell.angle_alpha   90.00
_cell.angle_beta   90.00
_cell.angle_gamma   90.00
#
_symmetry.space_group_name_H-M   'P 1'
#
loop_
_entity.id
_entity.type
_entity.pdbx_description
1 polymer ?
#
loop_
_entity_poly.entity_id
_entity_poly.type
_entity_poly.pdbx_seq_one_letter_code
_entity_poly.pdbx_strand_id
1 'polypeptide(L)'
;MFYMNIYYFFEATDDETKPFPVGLRMVSGDNSLRTPPPGGAENVLYTNQGTIQPVQWTCPRSSYEPPSYPTDSDGLHGVGIQDPSNQGAGVGFPHMNCDGYASPLRADIHSPSCYNPEAGLTDYKNNMVFPSSKDSPSGKANCPKEWIHVPHIFYKVYWNTPLFVDMWEQGKGSQPFILANGDCTGSSLHGDFFSGWDESILQKIINNCDAGVLGMDKCADAGTINDSSKSCNIANLVPEAISGVLGKLPGNNPPTGWGQGETASSGSSDSQTCGGSLALSVYEKSDKNPARRTFAKSKFAIIRD
;
A
#
# COMPACT_ATOMS: atom_id res chain seq x y z
N MET A 1 -1.48 1.59 12.05
CA MET A 1 -2.28 2.18 10.95
C MET A 1 -3.26 3.18 11.55
N PHE A 2 -3.34 4.39 11.01
CA PHE A 2 -4.24 5.46 11.44
C PHE A 2 -5.61 5.33 10.78
N TYR A 3 -5.65 5.23 9.46
CA TYR A 3 -6.81 4.84 8.66
C TYR A 3 -6.35 4.35 7.28
N MET A 4 -7.28 3.82 6.49
CA MET A 4 -7.06 3.43 5.12
C MET A 4 -8.22 3.93 4.27
N ASN A 5 -7.97 4.29 3.02
CA ASN A 5 -9.03 4.45 2.03
C ASN A 5 -8.80 3.42 0.92
N ILE A 6 -9.89 2.89 0.39
CA ILE A 6 -9.88 1.95 -0.72
C ILE A 6 -10.65 2.61 -1.86
N TYR A 7 -10.04 2.67 -3.03
CA TYR A 7 -10.65 3.22 -4.23
C TYR A 7 -10.88 2.09 -5.22
N TYR A 8 -12.05 2.13 -5.87
CA TYR A 8 -12.35 1.34 -7.06
C TYR A 8 -12.32 2.29 -8.25
N PHE A 9 -11.30 2.16 -9.08
CA PHE A 9 -11.19 2.89 -10.33
C PHE A 9 -11.85 2.10 -11.45
N PHE A 10 -12.62 2.81 -12.28
CA PHE A 10 -13.16 2.31 -13.54
C PHE A 10 -12.47 3.09 -14.67
N GLU A 11 -11.19 2.80 -14.85
CA GLU A 11 -10.35 3.46 -15.86
C GLU A 11 -10.94 3.25 -17.27
N ALA A 12 -10.76 4.23 -18.14
CA ALA A 12 -11.22 4.12 -19.51
C ALA A 12 -10.55 2.91 -20.21
N THR A 13 -11.37 1.96 -20.64
CA THR A 13 -10.94 0.76 -21.36
C THR A 13 -11.82 0.54 -22.62
N ASP A 14 -11.38 -0.33 -23.53
CA ASP A 14 -12.21 -0.87 -24.60
C ASP A 14 -12.89 -2.20 -24.22
N ASP A 15 -12.49 -2.77 -23.08
CA ASP A 15 -13.10 -3.97 -22.53
C ASP A 15 -14.42 -3.63 -21.81
N GLU A 16 -15.28 -4.64 -21.65
CA GLU A 16 -16.37 -4.56 -20.68
C GLU A 16 -15.81 -4.81 -19.27
N THR A 17 -15.93 -3.82 -18.38
CA THR A 17 -15.61 -4.01 -16.96
C THR A 17 -16.70 -4.83 -16.26
N LYS A 18 -16.30 -5.94 -15.64
CA LYS A 18 -17.16 -6.88 -14.92
C LYS A 18 -16.87 -6.86 -13.42
N PRO A 19 -17.83 -7.25 -12.56
CA PRO A 19 -17.60 -7.38 -11.13
C PRO A 19 -16.49 -8.41 -10.85
N PHE A 20 -15.81 -8.25 -9.71
CA PHE A 20 -14.94 -9.30 -9.20
C PHE A 20 -15.77 -10.56 -8.93
N PRO A 21 -15.39 -11.73 -9.46
CA PRO A 21 -16.01 -12.99 -9.08
C PRO A 21 -15.92 -13.21 -7.57
N VAL A 22 -16.96 -13.78 -6.97
CA VAL A 22 -16.96 -14.09 -5.52
C VAL A 22 -15.80 -15.03 -5.19
N GLY A 23 -14.99 -14.65 -4.18
CA GLY A 23 -13.85 -15.44 -3.72
C GLY A 23 -12.55 -15.26 -4.51
N LEU A 24 -12.53 -14.37 -5.51
CA LEU A 24 -11.29 -13.96 -6.19
C LEU A 24 -10.28 -13.46 -5.17
N ARG A 25 -9.04 -13.96 -5.28
CA ARG A 25 -7.90 -13.56 -4.45
C ARG A 25 -6.86 -12.86 -5.31
N MET A 26 -6.39 -11.72 -4.82
CA MET A 26 -5.34 -10.94 -5.47
C MET A 26 -4.29 -10.55 -4.43
N VAL A 27 -3.04 -10.53 -4.83
CA VAL A 27 -1.93 -9.96 -4.07
C VAL A 27 -1.23 -8.96 -4.97
N SER A 28 -0.89 -7.80 -4.42
CA SER A 28 -0.06 -6.80 -5.10
C SER A 28 1.07 -6.34 -4.21
N GLY A 29 2.26 -6.16 -4.78
CA GLY A 29 3.51 -5.97 -4.02
C GLY A 29 4.14 -7.30 -3.61
N ASP A 30 5.19 -7.24 -2.79
CA ASP A 30 5.98 -8.39 -2.38
C ASP A 30 6.45 -8.21 -0.94
N ASN A 31 6.07 -9.13 -0.04
CA ASN A 31 6.41 -9.05 1.38
C ASN A 31 7.87 -9.40 1.73
N SER A 32 8.61 -9.94 0.75
CA SER A 32 9.98 -10.40 0.90
C SER A 32 11.00 -9.44 0.32
N LEU A 33 10.57 -8.47 -0.50
CA LEU A 33 11.45 -7.52 -1.15
C LEU A 33 12.20 -6.63 -0.13
N ARG A 34 13.51 -6.44 -0.31
CA ARG A 34 14.37 -5.58 0.53
C ARG A 34 15.24 -4.63 -0.28
N THR A 35 15.00 -4.57 -1.58
CA THR A 35 15.77 -3.78 -2.53
C THR A 35 14.81 -2.89 -3.32
N PRO A 36 15.29 -1.75 -3.84
CA PRO A 36 14.50 -0.99 -4.78
C PRO A 36 14.29 -1.78 -6.08
N PRO A 37 13.20 -1.51 -6.82
CA PRO A 37 12.95 -2.11 -8.11
C PRO A 37 14.01 -1.70 -9.14
N PRO A 38 14.40 -2.59 -10.07
CA PRO A 38 15.45 -2.31 -11.06
C PRO A 38 15.14 -1.13 -12.01
N GLY A 39 13.87 -0.78 -12.17
CA GLY A 39 13.41 0.24 -13.12
C GLY A 39 13.39 1.68 -12.57
N GLY A 40 14.05 1.96 -11.44
CA GLY A 40 13.88 3.23 -10.72
C GLY A 40 12.60 3.23 -9.88
N ALA A 41 12.11 4.39 -9.45
CA ALA A 41 10.96 4.49 -8.53
C ALA A 41 9.65 4.99 -9.16
N GLU A 42 9.55 4.97 -10.50
CA GLU A 42 8.34 5.36 -11.20
C GLU A 42 7.17 4.40 -10.89
N ASN A 43 5.97 4.95 -10.74
CA ASN A 43 4.76 4.15 -10.57
C ASN A 43 4.32 3.49 -11.89
N VAL A 44 4.83 2.29 -12.14
CA VAL A 44 4.51 1.54 -13.36
C VAL A 44 3.33 0.59 -13.12
N LEU A 45 2.17 0.94 -13.67
CA LEU A 45 0.92 0.17 -13.55
C LEU A 45 0.49 -0.50 -14.86
N TYR A 46 1.25 -0.34 -15.94
CA TYR A 46 0.94 -0.93 -17.24
C TYR A 46 2.09 -1.80 -17.72
N THR A 47 1.78 -3.02 -18.17
CA THR A 47 2.82 -4.02 -18.49
C THR A 47 3.69 -3.66 -19.70
N ASN A 48 3.26 -2.70 -20.53
CA ASN A 48 4.03 -2.17 -21.65
C ASN A 48 4.92 -0.98 -21.30
N GLN A 49 4.86 -0.46 -20.07
CA GLN A 49 5.67 0.69 -19.63
C GLN A 49 6.94 0.28 -18.85
N GLY A 50 7.10 -1.00 -18.53
CA GLY A 50 8.29 -1.51 -17.87
C GLY A 50 8.00 -2.61 -16.87
N THR A 51 8.88 -2.77 -15.89
CA THR A 51 8.62 -3.66 -14.75
C THR A 51 7.55 -3.03 -13.88
N ILE A 52 6.50 -3.78 -13.58
CA ILE A 52 5.40 -3.31 -12.73
C ILE A 52 5.91 -2.91 -11.35
N GLN A 53 5.53 -1.73 -10.90
CA GLN A 53 5.87 -1.14 -9.60
C GLN A 53 4.61 -0.57 -8.95
N PRO A 54 3.77 -1.43 -8.35
CA PRO A 54 2.43 -1.05 -7.96
C PRO A 54 2.37 -0.44 -6.55
N VAL A 55 3.52 -0.31 -5.89
CA VAL A 55 3.63 0.13 -4.51
C VAL A 55 4.56 1.33 -4.42
N GLN A 56 4.09 2.40 -3.80
CA GLN A 56 4.88 3.58 -3.51
C GLN A 56 4.63 4.12 -2.11
N TRP A 57 5.60 4.87 -1.61
CA TRP A 57 5.43 5.75 -0.47
C TRP A 57 5.15 7.16 -0.96
N THR A 58 4.02 7.71 -0.55
CA THR A 58 3.67 9.10 -0.77
C THR A 58 3.89 9.89 0.52
N CYS A 59 4.71 10.93 0.43
CA CYS A 59 5.08 11.85 1.50
C CYS A 59 4.80 13.30 1.07
N PRO A 60 3.54 13.77 1.18
CA PRO A 60 3.21 15.12 0.78
C PRO A 60 3.83 16.13 1.74
N ARG A 61 4.41 17.19 1.18
CA ARG A 61 5.10 18.24 1.94
C ARG A 61 4.64 19.63 1.55
N SER A 62 4.80 20.57 2.46
CA SER A 62 4.55 22.01 2.21
C SER A 62 5.54 22.59 1.18
N SER A 63 6.74 22.03 1.14
CA SER A 63 7.81 22.31 0.18
C SER A 63 8.60 21.04 -0.11
N TYR A 64 8.95 20.81 -1.38
CA TYR A 64 9.89 19.75 -1.79
C TYR A 64 11.33 20.26 -1.91
N GLU A 65 11.61 21.44 -1.36
CA GLU A 65 12.96 21.96 -1.19
C GLU A 65 13.31 22.02 0.31
N PRO A 66 14.32 21.26 0.78
CA PRO A 66 15.11 20.27 0.03
C PRO A 66 14.28 19.02 -0.35
N PRO A 67 14.73 18.21 -1.33
CA PRO A 67 14.03 17.01 -1.81
C PRO A 67 13.69 15.99 -0.71
N SER A 68 12.56 15.29 -0.88
CA SER A 68 12.09 14.24 0.05
C SER A 68 12.99 13.00 0.07
N TYR A 69 13.83 12.83 -0.96
CA TYR A 69 14.84 11.79 -1.09
C TYR A 69 16.12 12.46 -1.63
N PRO A 70 17.34 11.98 -1.29
CA PRO A 70 18.56 12.46 -1.93
C PRO A 70 18.51 12.25 -3.45
N THR A 71 19.00 13.22 -4.21
CA THR A 71 19.00 13.18 -5.69
C THR A 71 19.89 12.09 -6.27
N ASP A 72 20.88 11.66 -5.50
CA ASP A 72 21.83 10.58 -5.81
C ASP A 72 21.49 9.26 -5.09
N SER A 73 20.30 9.16 -4.49
CA SER A 73 19.88 7.94 -3.80
C SER A 73 19.74 6.77 -4.76
N ASP A 74 20.35 5.65 -4.39
CA ASP A 74 20.25 4.36 -5.07
C ASP A 74 19.25 3.41 -4.39
N GLY A 75 18.59 3.85 -3.32
CA GLY A 75 17.63 3.04 -2.55
C GLY A 75 18.27 1.97 -1.65
N LEU A 76 19.60 1.86 -1.63
CA LEU A 76 20.34 0.81 -0.93
C LEU A 76 21.00 1.29 0.37
N HIS A 77 21.00 2.60 0.63
CA HIS A 77 21.74 3.21 1.74
C HIS A 77 20.84 4.07 2.64
N GLY A 78 19.94 3.44 3.39
CA GLY A 78 19.19 4.06 4.49
C GLY A 78 17.91 4.81 4.09
N VAL A 79 17.73 5.07 2.79
CA VAL A 79 16.60 5.82 2.23
C VAL A 79 16.19 5.23 0.89
N GLY A 80 14.98 5.54 0.46
CA GLY A 80 14.39 5.15 -0.82
C GLY A 80 14.84 6.03 -2.00
N ILE A 81 14.19 5.83 -3.14
CA ILE A 81 14.42 6.55 -4.40
C ILE A 81 13.17 7.37 -4.74
N GLN A 82 13.34 8.61 -5.17
CA GLN A 82 12.22 9.47 -5.59
C GLN A 82 11.62 9.01 -6.92
N ASP A 83 10.30 9.07 -7.04
CA ASP A 83 9.63 8.98 -8.33
C ASP A 83 10.08 10.17 -9.22
N PRO A 84 10.56 9.92 -10.46
CA PRO A 84 11.03 10.98 -11.35
C PRO A 84 9.93 11.96 -11.78
N SER A 85 8.67 11.53 -11.74
CA SER A 85 7.50 12.30 -12.15
C SER A 85 6.72 12.89 -10.97
N ASN A 86 7.08 12.55 -9.73
CA ASN A 86 6.38 13.00 -8.52
C ASN A 86 7.31 13.20 -7.32
N GLN A 87 7.61 14.47 -7.00
CA GLN A 87 8.50 14.84 -5.87
C GLN A 87 7.98 14.42 -4.48
N GLY A 88 6.68 14.14 -4.38
CA GLY A 88 6.04 13.65 -3.16
C GLY A 88 5.94 12.14 -3.06
N ALA A 89 6.46 11.38 -4.03
CA ALA A 89 6.37 9.93 -4.05
C ALA A 89 7.72 9.27 -4.33
N GLY A 90 7.80 7.97 -4.05
CA GLY A 90 8.99 7.18 -4.31
C GLY A 90 8.84 5.75 -3.84
N VAL A 91 9.91 4.97 -4.01
CA VAL A 91 10.01 3.60 -3.50
C VAL A 91 10.96 3.57 -2.31
N GLY A 92 10.56 2.88 -1.25
CA GLY A 92 11.21 2.94 0.05
C GLY A 92 10.96 4.24 0.81
N PHE A 93 11.48 4.35 2.03
CA PHE A 93 11.18 5.49 2.91
C PHE A 93 11.93 6.78 2.52
N PRO A 94 11.30 7.97 2.63
CA PRO A 94 11.96 9.26 2.44
C PRO A 94 12.89 9.61 3.63
N HIS A 95 13.73 10.64 3.47
CA HIS A 95 14.59 11.20 4.55
C HIS A 95 14.09 12.53 5.12
N MET A 96 12.92 12.96 4.68
CA MET A 96 12.22 14.14 5.17
C MET A 96 10.87 13.73 5.76
N ASN A 97 10.44 14.43 6.80
CA ASN A 97 9.08 14.24 7.30
C ASN A 97 8.02 14.77 6.31
N CYS A 98 6.84 14.16 6.34
CA CYS A 98 5.69 14.56 5.54
C CYS A 98 4.87 15.59 6.33
N ASP A 99 5.09 16.88 6.05
CA ASP A 99 4.47 18.01 6.75
C ASP A 99 3.29 18.62 5.97
N GLY A 100 2.83 17.95 4.91
CA GLY A 100 1.65 18.33 4.15
C GLY A 100 0.40 18.36 5.04
N TYR A 101 -0.47 19.34 4.82
CA TYR A 101 -1.71 19.50 5.57
C TYR A 101 -2.57 18.22 5.51
N ALA A 102 -2.87 17.66 6.69
CA ALA A 102 -3.66 16.44 6.86
C ALA A 102 -3.17 15.24 6.01
N SER A 103 -1.88 15.22 5.68
CA SER A 103 -1.32 14.27 4.72
C SER A 103 -0.02 13.66 5.25
N PRO A 104 -0.12 12.70 6.19
CA PRO A 104 1.05 12.04 6.74
C PRO A 104 1.64 11.06 5.71
N LEU A 105 2.74 10.41 6.08
CA LEU A 105 3.34 9.37 5.25
C LEU A 105 2.31 8.27 4.96
N ARG A 106 2.20 7.93 3.68
CA ARG A 106 1.17 7.05 3.15
C ARG A 106 1.77 6.00 2.24
N ALA A 107 1.28 4.77 2.34
CA ALA A 107 1.53 3.76 1.33
C ALA A 107 0.40 3.73 0.32
N ASP A 108 0.79 3.72 -0.95
CA ASP A 108 -0.08 3.65 -2.11
C ASP A 108 0.14 2.30 -2.78
N ILE A 109 -0.89 1.46 -2.82
CA ILE A 109 -0.83 0.08 -3.32
C ILE A 109 -1.91 -0.12 -4.36
N HIS A 110 -1.51 -0.29 -5.60
CA HIS A 110 -2.40 -0.55 -6.74
C HIS A 110 -2.51 -2.05 -6.99
N SER A 111 -3.69 -2.54 -7.35
CA SER A 111 -3.92 -3.95 -7.68
C SER A 111 -4.09 -4.13 -9.18
N PRO A 112 -3.68 -5.29 -9.73
CA PRO A 112 -3.99 -5.64 -11.12
C PRO A 112 -5.51 -5.66 -11.37
N SER A 113 -5.92 -5.37 -12.60
CA SER A 113 -7.33 -5.26 -13.02
C SER A 113 -7.74 -6.24 -14.12
N CYS A 114 -6.88 -7.17 -14.52
CA CYS A 114 -7.20 -8.21 -15.50
C CYS A 114 -7.16 -9.59 -14.85
N TYR A 115 -8.31 -10.25 -14.78
CA TYR A 115 -8.48 -11.58 -14.18
C TYR A 115 -8.44 -12.69 -15.24
N ASN A 116 -7.62 -13.71 -15.00
CA ASN A 116 -7.56 -14.94 -15.81
C ASN A 116 -8.49 -16.02 -15.23
N PRO A 117 -9.62 -16.32 -15.89
CA PRO A 117 -10.52 -17.37 -15.43
C PRO A 117 -9.92 -18.78 -15.51
N GLU A 118 -8.92 -19.02 -16.37
CA GLU A 118 -8.27 -20.33 -16.51
C GLU A 118 -7.42 -20.70 -15.29
N ALA A 119 -6.72 -19.73 -14.70
CA ALA A 119 -5.96 -19.91 -13.46
C ALA A 119 -6.90 -20.06 -12.24
N GLY A 120 -8.13 -19.56 -12.35
CA GLY A 120 -9.14 -19.65 -11.31
C GLY A 120 -8.97 -18.65 -10.17
N LEU A 121 -9.88 -18.73 -9.21
CA LEU A 121 -10.07 -17.67 -8.19
C LEU A 121 -8.97 -17.59 -7.14
N THR A 122 -8.26 -18.70 -6.89
CA THR A 122 -7.35 -18.83 -5.75
C THR A 122 -5.87 -18.83 -6.11
N ASP A 123 -5.53 -18.97 -7.39
CA ASP A 123 -4.14 -18.90 -7.86
C ASP A 123 -3.69 -17.44 -7.99
N TYR A 124 -3.62 -16.74 -6.85
CA TYR A 124 -3.33 -15.30 -6.75
C TYR A 124 -1.99 -14.87 -7.36
N LYS A 125 -1.14 -15.84 -7.75
CA LYS A 125 0.15 -15.59 -8.41
C LYS A 125 0.02 -15.49 -9.93
N ASN A 126 -0.96 -16.17 -10.51
CA ASN A 126 -1.11 -16.30 -11.97
C ASN A 126 -2.48 -15.84 -12.48
N ASN A 127 -3.44 -15.59 -11.58
CA ASN A 127 -4.81 -15.25 -11.95
C ASN A 127 -5.04 -13.76 -12.23
N MET A 128 -4.07 -12.89 -11.96
CA MET A 128 -4.20 -11.45 -12.18
C MET A 128 -3.01 -10.86 -12.91
N VAL A 129 -3.25 -9.87 -13.76
CA VAL A 129 -2.22 -9.05 -14.39
C VAL A 129 -2.67 -7.60 -14.50
N PHE A 130 -1.70 -6.69 -14.52
CA PHE A 130 -1.94 -5.29 -14.84
C PHE A 130 -2.26 -5.12 -16.34
N PRO A 131 -3.15 -4.19 -16.71
CA PRO A 131 -3.55 -4.00 -18.10
C PRO A 131 -2.43 -3.41 -18.95
N SER A 132 -2.64 -3.32 -20.25
CA SER A 132 -1.66 -2.82 -21.21
C SER A 132 -2.31 -2.01 -22.32
N SER A 133 -1.69 -0.91 -22.72
CA SER A 133 -2.13 -0.15 -23.89
C SER A 133 -1.45 -0.58 -25.20
N LYS A 134 -0.52 -1.54 -25.14
CA LYS A 134 0.35 -1.92 -26.28
C LYS A 134 -0.42 -2.27 -27.56
N ASP A 135 -1.47 -3.07 -27.41
CA ASP A 135 -2.24 -3.60 -28.54
C ASP A 135 -3.60 -2.89 -28.68
N SER A 136 -3.78 -1.75 -27.99
CA SER A 136 -5.02 -1.00 -27.98
C SER A 136 -5.08 0.02 -29.11
N PRO A 137 -6.04 -0.09 -30.05
CA PRO A 137 -6.21 0.89 -31.12
C PRO A 137 -6.61 2.28 -30.61
N SER A 138 -7.24 2.34 -29.43
CA SER A 138 -7.69 3.58 -28.79
C SER A 138 -6.63 4.21 -27.87
N GLY A 139 -5.53 3.50 -27.61
CA GLY A 139 -4.50 3.87 -26.64
C GLY A 139 -4.89 3.61 -25.18
N LYS A 140 -6.09 3.09 -24.92
CA LYS A 140 -6.54 2.71 -23.58
C LYS A 140 -5.88 1.41 -23.09
N ALA A 141 -5.78 1.24 -21.79
CA ALA A 141 -5.24 0.00 -21.22
C ALA A 141 -6.33 -1.09 -21.22
N ASN A 142 -6.02 -2.21 -21.87
CA ASN A 142 -6.93 -3.35 -22.01
C ASN A 142 -6.29 -4.62 -21.44
N CYS A 143 -7.12 -5.60 -21.17
CA CYS A 143 -6.70 -6.91 -20.71
C CYS A 143 -6.24 -7.80 -21.86
N PRO A 144 -5.39 -8.80 -21.57
CA PRO A 144 -5.10 -9.84 -22.55
C PRO A 144 -6.40 -10.52 -23.02
N LYS A 145 -6.38 -11.06 -24.24
CA LYS A 145 -7.55 -11.76 -24.81
C LYS A 145 -7.98 -12.91 -23.90
N GLU A 146 -9.30 -13.10 -23.74
CA GLU A 146 -9.95 -14.08 -22.84
C GLU A 146 -9.84 -13.77 -21.33
N TRP A 147 -9.18 -12.67 -20.96
CA TRP A 147 -9.14 -12.21 -19.57
C TRP A 147 -10.31 -11.25 -19.31
N ILE A 148 -10.73 -11.18 -18.06
CA ILE A 148 -11.87 -10.38 -17.63
C ILE A 148 -11.34 -9.09 -16.99
N HIS A 149 -11.72 -7.96 -17.56
CA HIS A 149 -11.43 -6.65 -16.95
C HIS A 149 -12.32 -6.47 -15.72
N VAL A 150 -11.71 -6.29 -14.55
CA VAL A 150 -12.36 -6.02 -13.26
C VAL A 150 -11.94 -4.64 -12.75
N PRO A 151 -12.63 -4.02 -11.78
CA PRO A 151 -12.22 -2.72 -11.28
C PRO A 151 -10.78 -2.70 -10.78
N HIS A 152 -10.07 -1.59 -10.99
CA HIS A 152 -8.74 -1.40 -10.43
C HIS A 152 -8.87 -0.97 -8.96
N ILE A 153 -8.32 -1.76 -8.05
CA ILE A 153 -8.32 -1.46 -6.61
C ILE A 153 -7.07 -0.67 -6.25
N PHE A 154 -7.25 0.43 -5.52
CA PHE A 154 -6.17 1.22 -4.97
C PHE A 154 -6.32 1.42 -3.47
N TYR A 155 -5.33 0.96 -2.70
CA TYR A 155 -5.26 1.18 -1.26
C TYR A 155 -4.37 2.37 -0.93
N LYS A 156 -4.91 3.27 -0.11
CA LYS A 156 -4.17 4.35 0.54
C LYS A 156 -4.10 4.08 2.04
N VAL A 157 -2.95 3.61 2.51
CA VAL A 157 -2.74 3.25 3.92
C VAL A 157 -1.98 4.37 4.62
N TYR A 158 -2.56 4.93 5.68
CA TYR A 158 -1.97 6.04 6.42
C TYR A 158 -1.50 5.59 7.80
N TRP A 159 -0.35 6.11 8.22
CA TRP A 159 0.11 6.05 9.61
C TRP A 159 0.15 7.48 10.17
N ASN A 160 -0.02 7.62 11.49
CA ASN A 160 0.04 8.93 12.13
C ASN A 160 1.51 9.32 12.39
N THR A 161 2.29 9.45 11.30
CA THR A 161 3.71 9.81 11.36
C THR A 161 4.01 11.21 11.92
N PRO A 162 3.09 12.19 11.94
CA PRO A 162 3.31 13.46 12.62
C PRO A 162 3.62 13.34 14.12
N LEU A 163 3.20 12.25 14.78
CA LEU A 163 3.55 12.00 16.19
C LEU A 163 5.04 11.69 16.41
N PHE A 164 5.77 11.39 15.33
CA PHE A 164 7.18 10.98 15.38
C PHE A 164 8.10 12.01 14.70
N VAL A 165 7.64 13.25 14.52
CA VAL A 165 8.41 14.32 13.86
C VAL A 165 9.78 14.53 14.51
N ASP A 166 9.86 14.42 15.83
CA ASP A 166 11.10 14.62 16.61
C ASP A 166 12.13 13.49 16.43
N MET A 167 11.75 12.37 15.80
CA MET A 167 12.65 11.24 15.52
C MET A 167 13.34 11.35 14.14
N TRP A 168 12.95 12.33 13.33
CA TRP A 168 13.53 12.52 12.00
C TRP A 168 14.85 13.29 12.06
N GLU A 169 15.87 12.75 11.43
CA GLU A 169 17.09 13.49 11.10
C GLU A 169 16.99 14.07 9.68
N GLN A 170 16.22 15.16 9.57
CA GLN A 170 15.86 15.79 8.29
C GLN A 170 17.06 15.94 7.35
N GLY A 171 16.97 15.32 6.17
CA GLY A 171 17.93 15.50 5.08
C GLY A 171 19.27 14.80 5.29
N LYS A 172 19.40 13.94 6.32
CA LYS A 172 20.65 13.23 6.63
C LYS A 172 20.75 11.82 6.04
N GLY A 173 19.86 11.45 5.12
CA GLY A 173 19.88 10.10 4.55
C GLY A 173 19.43 9.01 5.52
N SER A 174 18.58 9.33 6.50
CA SER A 174 18.04 8.38 7.49
C SER A 174 16.57 8.68 7.82
N GLN A 175 15.87 7.71 8.40
CA GLN A 175 14.46 7.80 8.75
C GLN A 175 14.10 6.81 9.89
N PRO A 176 13.05 7.06 10.69
CA PRO A 176 12.82 6.35 11.95
C PRO A 176 11.93 5.10 11.88
N PHE A 177 11.51 4.66 10.69
CA PHE A 177 10.48 3.63 10.50
C PHE A 177 11.03 2.30 10.00
N ILE A 178 10.29 1.25 10.37
CA ILE A 178 10.49 -0.14 9.94
C ILE A 178 9.10 -0.76 9.75
N LEU A 179 8.95 -1.61 8.74
CA LEU A 179 7.72 -2.38 8.56
C LEU A 179 7.68 -3.58 9.52
N ALA A 180 6.48 -4.02 9.89
CA ALA A 180 6.30 -5.07 10.91
C ALA A 180 6.92 -6.43 10.55
N ASN A 181 7.19 -6.68 9.27
CA ASN A 181 7.93 -7.84 8.77
C ASN A 181 9.46 -7.69 8.85
N GLY A 182 9.95 -6.66 9.54
CA GLY A 182 11.37 -6.41 9.72
C GLY A 182 12.01 -5.60 8.59
N ASP A 183 11.25 -5.14 7.59
CA ASP A 183 11.83 -4.42 6.47
C ASP A 183 12.15 -2.98 6.82
N CYS A 184 13.45 -2.68 6.85
CA CYS A 184 13.96 -1.33 7.00
C CYS A 184 13.71 -0.48 5.75
N THR A 185 13.72 -1.07 4.55
CA THR A 185 13.76 -0.29 3.31
C THR A 185 12.43 0.34 2.94
N GLY A 186 11.34 -0.32 3.34
CA GLY A 186 9.98 0.03 2.94
C GLY A 186 9.58 -0.57 1.58
N SER A 187 10.41 -1.44 0.98
CA SER A 187 10.14 -2.08 -0.30
C SER A 187 9.15 -3.24 -0.20
N SER A 188 8.98 -3.81 0.99
CA SER A 188 8.24 -5.05 1.22
C SER A 188 6.73 -4.89 1.44
N LEU A 189 6.19 -3.72 1.13
CA LEU A 189 4.76 -3.49 1.25
C LEU A 189 4.00 -4.32 0.21
N HIS A 190 2.85 -4.82 0.64
CA HIS A 190 1.92 -5.54 -0.21
C HIS A 190 0.48 -5.28 0.27
N GLY A 191 -0.47 -5.54 -0.62
CA GLY A 191 -1.89 -5.52 -0.34
C GLY A 191 -2.53 -6.82 -0.80
N ASP A 192 -3.35 -7.39 0.07
CA ASP A 192 -4.17 -8.55 -0.24
C ASP A 192 -5.61 -8.11 -0.49
N PHE A 193 -6.27 -8.76 -1.44
CA PHE A 193 -7.70 -8.58 -1.69
C PHE A 193 -8.39 -9.93 -1.79
N PHE A 194 -9.57 -10.00 -1.17
CA PHE A 194 -10.50 -11.11 -1.28
C PHE A 194 -11.88 -10.55 -1.66
N SER A 195 -12.42 -10.98 -2.79
CA SER A 195 -13.75 -10.55 -3.23
C SER A 195 -14.84 -11.20 -2.38
N GLY A 196 -15.58 -10.36 -1.65
CA GLY A 196 -16.85 -10.71 -1.01
C GLY A 196 -18.03 -9.95 -1.59
N TRP A 197 -17.87 -9.35 -2.77
CA TRP A 197 -18.93 -8.57 -3.42
C TRP A 197 -20.06 -9.47 -3.92
N ASP A 198 -21.31 -9.04 -3.74
CA ASP A 198 -22.39 -9.56 -4.57
C ASP A 198 -22.18 -9.02 -5.99
N GLU A 199 -21.95 -9.91 -6.94
CA GLU A 199 -21.62 -9.56 -8.32
C GLU A 199 -22.71 -8.71 -8.98
N SER A 200 -23.99 -8.95 -8.66
CA SER A 200 -25.10 -8.18 -9.22
C SER A 200 -25.15 -6.75 -8.70
N ILE A 201 -24.80 -6.54 -7.42
CA ILE A 201 -24.70 -5.21 -6.82
C ILE A 201 -23.49 -4.48 -7.41
N LEU A 202 -22.32 -5.14 -7.45
CA LEU A 202 -21.12 -4.52 -7.98
C LEU A 202 -21.27 -4.18 -9.47
N GLN A 203 -21.91 -5.03 -10.28
CA GLN A 203 -22.17 -4.69 -11.69
C GLN A 203 -23.06 -3.44 -11.82
N LYS A 204 -24.10 -3.27 -10.99
CA LYS A 204 -24.92 -2.05 -11.00
C LYS A 204 -24.11 -0.82 -10.64
N ILE A 205 -23.24 -0.94 -9.64
CA ILE A 205 -22.32 0.12 -9.24
C ILE A 205 -21.37 0.47 -10.41
N ILE A 206 -20.76 -0.53 -11.03
CA ILE A 206 -19.88 -0.37 -12.21
C ILE A 206 -20.61 0.35 -13.33
N ASN A 207 -21.91 0.08 -13.54
CA ASN A 207 -22.67 0.67 -14.63
C ASN A 207 -23.17 2.08 -14.31
N ASN A 208 -23.61 2.34 -13.07
CA ASN A 208 -24.45 3.49 -12.76
C ASN A 208 -23.87 4.46 -11.73
N CYS A 209 -22.79 4.11 -11.02
CA CYS A 209 -22.27 4.99 -9.97
C CYS A 209 -21.08 5.83 -10.44
N ASP A 210 -21.22 7.14 -10.23
CA ASP A 210 -20.15 8.11 -10.35
C ASP A 210 -20.17 9.06 -9.13
N ALA A 211 -19.79 8.51 -7.98
CA ALA A 211 -19.74 9.27 -6.72
C ALA A 211 -18.37 9.94 -6.49
N GLY A 212 -17.38 9.69 -7.36
CA GLY A 212 -16.00 10.13 -7.18
C GLY A 212 -15.47 9.84 -5.77
N VAL A 213 -14.88 10.87 -5.18
CA VAL A 213 -14.33 10.83 -3.81
C VAL A 213 -15.37 10.94 -2.70
N LEU A 214 -16.65 11.16 -3.03
CA LEU A 214 -17.72 11.33 -2.02
C LEU A 214 -18.03 10.03 -1.29
N GLY A 215 -17.70 8.89 -1.88
CA GLY A 215 -17.82 7.57 -1.29
C GLY A 215 -18.94 6.74 -1.90
N MET A 216 -18.78 5.42 -1.81
CA MET A 216 -19.73 4.45 -2.36
C MET A 216 -21.11 4.51 -1.68
N ASP A 217 -21.22 5.10 -0.48
CA ASP A 217 -22.50 5.38 0.20
C ASP A 217 -23.36 6.43 -0.50
N LYS A 218 -22.84 7.08 -1.54
CA LYS A 218 -23.61 7.98 -2.40
C LYS A 218 -24.13 7.30 -3.66
N CYS A 219 -23.73 6.06 -3.94
CA CYS A 219 -24.27 5.27 -5.03
C CYS A 219 -25.67 4.75 -4.67
N ALA A 220 -26.72 5.19 -5.38
CA ALA A 220 -28.09 4.72 -5.13
C ALA A 220 -28.22 3.18 -5.24
N ASP A 221 -27.43 2.58 -6.13
CA ASP A 221 -27.44 1.14 -6.40
C ASP A 221 -26.52 0.31 -5.49
N ALA A 222 -25.75 0.93 -4.59
CA ALA A 222 -24.85 0.19 -3.70
C ALA A 222 -25.59 -0.59 -2.60
N GLY A 223 -26.92 -0.45 -2.53
CA GLY A 223 -27.74 -1.15 -1.56
C GLY A 223 -27.39 -0.78 -0.12
N THR A 224 -27.44 -1.77 0.78
CA THR A 224 -27.04 -1.55 2.17
C THR A 224 -25.53 -1.68 2.30
N ILE A 225 -24.86 -0.56 2.52
CA ILE A 225 -23.45 -0.57 2.91
C ILE A 225 -23.36 -0.84 4.40
N ASN A 226 -22.37 -1.64 4.79
CA ASN A 226 -22.16 -2.01 6.20
C ASN A 226 -22.13 -0.77 7.09
N ASP A 227 -23.01 -0.77 8.09
CA ASP A 227 -23.07 0.27 9.11
C ASP A 227 -21.80 0.21 9.96
N SER A 228 -20.95 1.22 9.83
CA SER A 228 -19.69 1.33 10.59
C SER A 228 -19.86 1.34 12.12
N SER A 229 -21.08 1.55 12.62
CA SER A 229 -21.40 1.44 14.05
C SER A 229 -21.70 0.01 14.51
N LYS A 230 -21.98 -0.91 13.58
CA LYS A 230 -22.24 -2.33 13.87
C LYS A 230 -20.95 -3.13 13.74
N SER A 231 -20.63 -3.91 14.76
CA SER A 231 -19.42 -4.72 14.77
C SER A 231 -19.64 -6.07 14.08
N CYS A 232 -18.95 -6.31 12.97
CA CYS A 232 -18.71 -7.66 12.44
C CYS A 232 -17.34 -8.13 12.94
N ASN A 233 -17.31 -9.03 13.92
CA ASN A 233 -16.06 -9.51 14.51
C ASN A 233 -15.87 -10.99 14.20
N ILE A 234 -14.70 -11.34 13.67
CA ILE A 234 -14.21 -12.73 13.63
C ILE A 234 -13.29 -12.98 14.84
N ALA A 235 -13.20 -14.23 15.28
CA ALA A 235 -12.24 -14.60 16.31
C ALA A 235 -10.82 -14.30 15.83
N ASN A 236 -9.96 -13.79 16.72
CA ASN A 236 -8.57 -13.56 16.37
C ASN A 236 -7.88 -14.93 16.19
N LEU A 237 -7.45 -15.22 14.96
CA LEU A 237 -6.77 -16.46 14.61
C LEU A 237 -5.30 -16.48 15.07
N VAL A 238 -4.72 -15.31 15.33
CA VAL A 238 -3.32 -15.14 15.74
C VAL A 238 -3.27 -14.28 17.01
N PRO A 239 -3.41 -14.88 18.21
CA PRO A 239 -3.44 -14.14 19.47
C PRO A 239 -2.03 -13.67 19.86
N GLU A 240 -1.58 -12.55 19.30
CA GLU A 240 -0.33 -11.89 19.67
C GLU A 240 -0.55 -10.42 20.09
N ALA A 241 0.43 -9.85 20.79
CA ALA A 241 0.38 -8.45 21.19
C ALA A 241 0.71 -7.55 19.98
N ILE A 242 -0.31 -6.87 19.45
CA ILE A 242 -0.21 -5.99 18.26
C ILE A 242 -0.53 -4.52 18.55
N SER A 243 -0.67 -4.16 19.83
CA SER A 243 -1.09 -2.83 20.27
C SER A 243 -0.22 -2.30 21.39
N GLY A 244 -0.11 -0.97 21.48
CA GLY A 244 0.75 -0.31 22.45
C GLY A 244 2.21 -0.26 22.00
N VAL A 245 3.10 0.10 22.92
CA VAL A 245 4.54 0.05 22.68
C VAL A 245 5.02 -1.39 22.86
N LEU A 246 5.55 -1.98 21.79
CA LEU A 246 6.04 -3.35 21.79
C LEU A 246 7.56 -3.35 21.98
N GLY A 247 8.08 -4.28 22.79
CA GLY A 247 9.53 -4.44 22.97
C GLY A 247 10.27 -5.07 21.78
N LYS A 248 9.53 -5.66 20.84
CA LYS A 248 10.04 -6.24 19.58
C LYS A 248 8.93 -6.28 18.52
N LEU A 249 9.30 -6.46 17.25
CA LEU A 249 8.32 -6.59 16.18
C LEU A 249 7.47 -7.86 16.34
N PRO A 250 6.17 -7.81 15.99
CA PRO A 250 5.30 -8.98 15.93
C PRO A 250 5.89 -10.10 15.07
N GLY A 251 5.50 -11.36 15.32
CA GLY A 251 5.99 -12.51 14.56
C GLY A 251 7.49 -12.85 14.68
N ASN A 252 8.23 -12.23 15.61
CA ASN A 252 9.70 -12.36 15.73
C ASN A 252 10.47 -11.95 14.47
N ASN A 253 10.02 -10.89 13.79
CA ASN A 253 10.71 -10.38 12.60
C ASN A 253 11.88 -9.48 13.02
N PRO A 254 13.15 -9.88 12.83
CA PRO A 254 14.28 -8.98 13.07
C PRO A 254 14.37 -7.92 11.96
N PRO A 255 14.96 -6.74 12.24
CA PRO A 255 15.29 -5.75 11.21
C PRO A 255 16.18 -6.32 10.10
N THR A 256 15.87 -6.02 8.84
CA THR A 256 16.50 -6.52 7.61
C THR A 256 16.52 -5.43 6.53
N GLY A 257 17.47 -5.48 5.59
CA GLY A 257 17.66 -4.46 4.55
C GLY A 257 18.82 -3.49 4.84
N TRP A 258 19.18 -2.63 3.88
CA TRP A 258 20.24 -1.60 3.96
C TRP A 258 21.51 -2.02 4.74
N GLY A 259 22.19 -3.07 4.26
CA GLY A 259 23.44 -3.54 4.86
C GLY A 259 23.27 -4.48 6.07
N GLN A 260 22.05 -4.73 6.54
CA GLN A 260 21.71 -5.90 7.36
C GLN A 260 21.43 -7.06 6.39
N GLY A 261 22.29 -8.09 6.38
CA GLY A 261 22.25 -9.17 5.38
C GLY A 261 20.88 -9.85 5.22
N GLU A 262 20.66 -10.47 4.05
CA GLU A 262 19.41 -11.15 3.65
C GLU A 262 19.00 -12.36 4.53
N THR A 263 19.79 -12.68 5.56
CA THR A 263 19.59 -13.88 6.38
C THR A 263 19.16 -13.51 7.79
N ALA A 264 17.97 -13.99 8.16
CA ALA A 264 17.54 -14.12 9.54
C ALA A 264 18.52 -15.03 10.30
N SER A 265 19.59 -14.45 10.83
CA SER A 265 20.50 -15.18 11.70
C SER A 265 19.86 -15.28 13.09
N SER A 266 19.70 -16.52 13.54
CA SER A 266 19.22 -16.93 14.86
C SER A 266 20.24 -16.59 15.96
N GLY A 267 20.54 -15.30 16.11
CA GLY A 267 21.44 -14.77 17.13
C GLY A 267 20.68 -13.91 18.15
N SER A 268 21.00 -14.14 19.43
CA SER A 268 20.47 -13.41 20.59
C SER A 268 20.44 -11.89 20.36
N SER A 269 19.27 -11.30 20.57
CA SER A 269 18.92 -9.92 20.32
C SER A 269 19.67 -8.92 21.21
N ASP A 270 20.51 -8.10 20.59
CA ASP A 270 20.80 -6.74 21.04
C ASP A 270 20.60 -5.78 19.85
N SER A 271 19.74 -4.78 20.06
CA SER A 271 19.50 -3.55 19.28
C SER A 271 20.19 -3.44 17.90
N GLN A 272 19.69 -4.15 16.89
CA GLN A 272 19.99 -3.82 15.49
C GLN A 272 18.96 -2.80 15.00
N THR A 273 19.43 -1.61 14.64
CA THR A 273 18.61 -0.51 14.12
C THR A 273 18.76 -0.41 12.60
N CYS A 274 17.71 0.04 11.92
CA CYS A 274 17.77 0.40 10.51
C CYS A 274 18.64 1.65 10.36
N GLY A 275 19.83 1.55 9.76
CA GLY A 275 20.77 2.68 9.68
C GLY A 275 21.43 3.00 11.02
N GLY A 276 22.63 3.60 10.96
CA GLY A 276 23.56 3.72 12.08
C GLY A 276 23.01 4.39 13.36
N SER A 277 23.43 3.83 14.50
CA SER A 277 23.43 4.35 15.87
C SER A 277 22.33 5.33 16.27
N LEU A 278 21.08 4.86 16.31
CA LEU A 278 20.08 5.41 17.22
C LEU A 278 19.56 4.27 18.09
N ALA A 279 20.12 4.17 19.30
CA ALA A 279 19.58 3.29 20.34
C ALA A 279 18.08 3.52 20.46
N LEU A 280 17.29 2.44 20.49
CA LEU A 280 15.87 2.50 20.84
C LEU A 280 15.74 3.17 22.22
N SER A 281 15.54 4.48 22.26
CA SER A 281 15.02 5.13 23.45
C SER A 281 13.51 4.90 23.44
N VAL A 282 13.06 4.04 24.34
CA VAL A 282 11.64 3.81 24.57
C VAL A 282 11.03 5.14 25.01
N TYR A 283 10.30 5.79 24.11
CA TYR A 283 9.58 7.02 24.41
C TYR A 283 8.32 6.65 25.20
N GLU A 284 8.42 6.63 26.53
CA GLU A 284 7.26 6.46 27.41
C GLU A 284 6.45 7.76 27.45
N LYS A 285 5.45 7.90 26.57
CA LYS A 285 4.35 8.84 26.80
C LYS A 285 3.18 8.06 27.39
N SER A 286 2.80 8.41 28.62
CA SER A 286 1.64 7.84 29.33
C SER A 286 0.35 8.09 28.55
N ASP A 287 -0.06 7.15 27.70
CA ASP A 287 -1.38 7.16 27.07
C ASP A 287 -2.45 6.65 28.03
N LYS A 288 -3.24 7.58 28.59
CA LYS A 288 -4.40 7.29 29.46
C LYS A 288 -5.65 6.85 28.69
N ASN A 289 -5.52 6.22 27.52
CA ASN A 289 -6.71 5.76 26.79
C ASN A 289 -6.43 4.47 26.01
N PRO A 290 -6.91 3.30 26.46
CA PRO A 290 -6.78 2.07 25.69
C PRO A 290 -7.62 2.18 24.42
N ALA A 291 -6.96 2.38 23.28
CA ALA A 291 -7.59 2.44 21.98
C ALA A 291 -8.44 1.17 21.76
N ARG A 292 -9.75 1.35 21.69
CA ARG A 292 -10.70 0.30 21.31
C ARG A 292 -10.31 -0.26 19.94
N ARG A 293 -10.42 -1.58 19.82
CA ARG A 293 -10.36 -2.30 18.53
C ARG A 293 -11.25 -1.59 17.52
N THR A 294 -10.63 -0.90 16.59
CA THR A 294 -11.27 -0.44 15.37
C THR A 294 -10.39 -1.04 14.29
N PHE A 295 -10.93 -1.96 13.49
CA PHE A 295 -10.42 -2.14 12.13
C PHE A 295 -10.26 -0.73 11.53
N ALA A 296 -9.21 -0.47 10.74
CA ALA A 296 -9.12 0.84 10.08
C ALA A 296 -10.49 1.18 9.50
N LYS A 297 -10.97 2.38 9.77
CA LYS A 297 -12.15 2.90 9.09
C LYS A 297 -11.76 3.02 7.63
N SER A 298 -12.07 1.99 6.85
CA SER A 298 -11.89 2.01 5.41
C SER A 298 -13.01 2.83 4.81
N LYS A 299 -12.69 3.96 4.20
CA LYS A 299 -13.63 4.63 3.30
C LYS A 299 -13.44 4.06 1.90
N PHE A 300 -14.55 3.69 1.28
CA PHE A 300 -14.58 3.22 -0.09
C PHE A 300 -15.03 4.35 -1.01
N ALA A 301 -14.25 4.65 -2.03
CA ALA A 301 -14.58 5.63 -3.06
C ALA A 301 -14.56 4.96 -4.44
N ILE A 302 -15.33 5.53 -5.37
CA ILE A 302 -15.45 5.03 -6.74
C ILE A 302 -15.09 6.16 -7.66
N ILE A 303 -14.08 5.98 -8.48
CA ILE A 303 -13.57 7.04 -9.34
C ILE A 303 -13.66 6.58 -10.79
N ARG A 304 -14.30 7.40 -11.62
CA ARG A 304 -14.33 7.27 -13.08
C ARG A 304 -13.48 8.39 -13.67
N ASP A 305 -12.66 8.04 -14.64
CA ASP A 305 -11.86 8.98 -15.43
C ASP A 305 -12.56 9.36 -16.74
#